data_AF-A0A8T5RY78-F1
#
_entry.id   AF-A0A8T5RY78-F1
#
_cell.length_a   1.000
_cell.length_b   1.000
_cell.length_c   1.000
_cell.angle_alpha   90.00
_cell.angle_beta   90.00
_cell.angle_gamma   90.00
#
_symmetry.space_group_name_H-M   'P 1'
#
loop_
_entity.id
_entity.type
_entity.pdbx_description
1 polymer ?
#
loop_
_entity_poly.entity_id
_entity_poly.type
_entity_poly.pdbx_seq_one_letter_code
_entity_poly.pdbx_strand_id
1 'polypeptide(L)'
;EFSTDLKTIFIFNTVKDFKEGLTYYDLKKFGNIPHSKIYRMMKKLAEEGFLSIKADISKDTGRPKHLNFLTDKGESKLSDLRQKVGKIFEFIKHRFPESGIDIEHEKFLKEATFSVWSSPVEYIMQKNIPIEEKLNVLTYMEEDVNEILRKIRKEKVKLRKLNIMKSEV
;
A
#
# COMPACT_ATOMS: atom_id res chain seq x y z
N GLU A 1 -8.63 -3.73 -12.05
CA GLU A 1 -7.54 -2.95 -12.71
C GLU A 1 -6.95 -1.89 -11.79
N PHE A 2 -7.69 -0.87 -11.37
CA PHE A 2 -7.20 0.22 -10.50
C PHE A 2 -6.45 -0.25 -9.23
N SER A 3 -7.02 -1.16 -8.44
CA SER A 3 -6.36 -1.68 -7.22
C SER A 3 -5.06 -2.42 -7.53
N THR A 4 -4.99 -3.13 -8.67
CA THR A 4 -3.76 -3.81 -9.11
C THR A 4 -2.71 -2.77 -9.52
N ASP A 5 -3.12 -1.76 -10.28
CA ASP A 5 -2.24 -0.67 -10.73
C ASP A 5 -1.66 0.10 -9.53
N LEU A 6 -2.49 0.46 -8.54
CA LEU A 6 -2.03 1.08 -7.29
C LEU A 6 -1.06 0.20 -6.51
N LYS A 7 -1.35 -1.10 -6.37
CA LYS A 7 -0.42 -2.04 -5.71
C LYS A 7 0.93 -2.07 -6.40
N THR A 8 0.95 -2.10 -7.73
CA THR A 8 2.19 -2.10 -8.50
C THR A 8 2.95 -0.78 -8.34
N ILE A 9 2.25 0.36 -8.31
CA ILE A 9 2.88 1.66 -7.98
C ILE A 9 3.55 1.60 -6.60
N PHE A 10 2.85 1.07 -5.58
CA PHE A 10 3.42 0.98 -4.23
C PHE A 10 4.67 0.09 -4.19
N ILE A 11 4.68 -1.04 -4.90
CA ILE A 11 5.87 -1.91 -5.01
C ILE A 11 7.02 -1.12 -5.63
N PHE A 12 6.80 -0.53 -6.80
CA PHE A 12 7.86 0.13 -7.56
C PHE A 12 8.43 1.33 -6.82
N ASN A 13 7.58 2.16 -6.20
CA ASN A 13 8.03 3.25 -5.33
C ASN A 13 8.85 2.70 -4.15
N THR A 14 8.37 1.63 -3.49
CA THR A 14 9.11 1.01 -2.39
C THR A 14 10.46 0.46 -2.84
N VAL A 15 10.55 -0.23 -3.98
CA VAL A 15 11.83 -0.74 -4.50
C VAL A 15 12.77 0.41 -4.86
N LYS A 16 12.24 1.50 -5.41
CA LYS A 16 13.01 2.69 -5.81
C LYS A 16 13.62 3.43 -4.62
N ASP A 17 12.93 3.47 -3.49
CA ASP A 17 13.44 4.11 -2.27
C ASP A 17 14.62 3.35 -1.64
N PHE A 18 14.70 2.03 -1.87
CA PHE A 18 15.80 1.19 -1.39
C PHE A 18 16.91 1.11 -2.44
N LYS A 19 17.78 2.12 -2.49
CA LYS A 19 18.88 2.24 -3.46
C LYS A 19 19.83 1.05 -3.49
N GLU A 20 20.01 0.37 -2.36
CA GLU A 20 20.86 -0.82 -2.21
C GLU A 20 20.17 -2.11 -2.65
N GLY A 21 18.92 -2.01 -3.09
CA GLY A 21 18.09 -3.14 -3.45
C GLY A 21 17.24 -3.63 -2.29
N LEU A 22 16.11 -4.22 -2.63
CA LEU A 22 15.11 -4.65 -1.65
C LEU A 22 14.94 -6.17 -1.69
N THR A 23 14.99 -6.81 -0.52
CA THR A 23 14.69 -8.24 -0.42
C THR A 23 13.19 -8.48 -0.24
N TYR A 24 12.72 -9.69 -0.57
CA TYR A 24 11.33 -10.08 -0.28
C TYR A 24 11.00 -10.00 1.23
N TYR A 25 12.01 -10.15 2.09
CA TYR A 25 11.85 -10.06 3.54
C TYR A 25 11.63 -8.63 4.03
N ASP A 26 12.18 -7.63 3.34
CA ASP A 26 11.96 -6.23 3.71
C ASP A 26 10.51 -5.83 3.48
N LEU A 27 9.87 -6.36 2.43
CA LEU A 27 8.44 -6.14 2.20
C LEU A 27 7.55 -6.78 3.26
N LYS A 28 8.02 -7.79 3.99
CA LYS A 28 7.28 -8.38 5.12
C LYS A 28 7.09 -7.38 6.27
N LYS A 29 8.03 -6.44 6.43
CA LYS A 29 7.94 -5.41 7.47
C LYS A 29 6.75 -4.48 7.24
N PHE A 30 6.24 -4.41 6.00
CA PHE A 30 5.15 -3.53 5.63
C PHE A 30 3.75 -4.14 5.76
N GLY A 31 3.52 -4.94 6.80
CA GLY A 31 2.19 -5.37 7.26
C GLY A 31 1.91 -6.87 7.14
N ASN A 32 0.67 -7.26 7.43
CA ASN A 32 0.21 -8.66 7.44
C ASN A 32 -0.09 -9.23 6.04
N ILE A 33 0.79 -8.98 5.06
CA ILE A 33 0.67 -9.58 3.74
C ILE A 33 1.30 -10.98 3.77
N PRO A 34 0.60 -12.05 3.36
CA PRO A 34 1.17 -13.39 3.31
C PRO A 34 2.45 -13.45 2.47
N HIS A 35 3.50 -14.08 3.02
CA HIS A 35 4.82 -14.19 2.37
C HIS A 35 4.73 -14.76 0.95
N SER A 36 3.91 -15.79 0.75
CA SER A 36 3.69 -16.41 -0.56
C SER A 36 3.10 -15.45 -1.59
N LYS A 37 2.29 -14.47 -1.17
CA LYS A 37 1.72 -13.45 -2.06
C LYS A 37 2.76 -12.43 -2.49
N ILE A 38 3.57 -11.92 -1.55
CA ILE A 38 4.68 -11.00 -1.86
C ILE A 38 5.65 -11.67 -2.83
N TYR A 39 6.07 -12.90 -2.52
CA TYR A 39 6.99 -13.64 -3.37
C TYR A 39 6.45 -13.84 -4.78
N ARG A 40 5.22 -14.34 -4.95
CA ARG A 40 4.61 -14.54 -6.28
C ARG A 40 4.51 -13.24 -7.07
N MET A 41 4.14 -12.15 -6.40
CA MET A 41 3.99 -10.84 -7.03
C MET A 41 5.33 -10.29 -7.52
N MET A 42 6.35 -10.30 -6.67
CA MET A 42 7.68 -9.82 -7.03
C MET A 42 8.35 -10.71 -8.08
N LYS A 43 8.20 -12.04 -7.95
CA LYS A 43 8.71 -13.01 -8.94
C LYS A 43 8.10 -12.74 -10.31
N LYS A 44 6.77 -12.52 -10.38
CA LYS A 44 6.08 -12.18 -11.62
C LYS A 44 6.63 -10.88 -12.23
N LEU A 45 6.84 -9.84 -11.43
CA LEU A 45 7.39 -8.57 -11.91
C LEU A 45 8.84 -8.72 -12.44
N ALA A 46 9.63 -9.61 -11.83
CA ALA A 46 10.96 -9.96 -12.32
C ALA A 46 10.90 -10.78 -13.62
N GLU A 47 10.02 -11.78 -13.71
CA GLU A 47 9.78 -12.58 -14.92
C GLU A 47 9.30 -11.70 -16.09
N GLU A 48 8.52 -10.64 -15.81
CA GLU A 48 8.08 -9.65 -16.80
C GLU A 48 9.18 -8.62 -17.16
N GLY A 49 10.34 -8.66 -16.49
CA GLY A 49 11.49 -7.79 -16.73
C GLY A 49 11.37 -6.39 -16.13
N PHE A 50 10.39 -6.15 -15.25
CA PHE A 50 10.25 -4.87 -14.53
C PHE A 50 11.19 -4.76 -13.33
N LEU A 51 11.62 -5.90 -12.78
CA LEU A 51 12.59 -5.98 -11.70
C LEU A 51 13.81 -6.78 -12.16
N SER A 52 15.00 -6.35 -11.78
CA SER A 52 16.22 -7.14 -11.89
C SER A 52 16.57 -7.73 -10.53
N ILE A 53 17.05 -8.97 -10.53
CA ILE A 53 17.46 -9.68 -9.31
C ILE A 53 18.97 -9.79 -9.31
N LYS A 54 19.62 -9.28 -8.25
CA LYS A 54 21.06 -9.49 -8.01
C LYS A 54 21.23 -10.30 -6.73
N ALA A 55 22.24 -11.16 -6.71
CA ALA A 55 22.64 -11.82 -5.48
C ALA A 55 23.37 -10.81 -4.60
N ASP A 56 22.96 -10.71 -3.34
CA ASP A 56 23.76 -10.06 -2.30
C ASP A 56 24.98 -10.93 -2.03
N ILE A 57 26.16 -10.40 -2.36
CA ILE A 57 27.46 -11.07 -2.19
C ILE A 57 28.09 -10.67 -0.85
N SER A 58 27.37 -9.94 0.01
CA SER A 58 27.89 -9.57 1.33
C SER A 58 28.23 -10.83 2.14
N LYS A 59 29.49 -10.90 2.58
CA LYS A 59 30.12 -12.10 3.18
C LYS A 59 29.56 -12.48 4.56
N ASP A 60 28.58 -11.74 5.08
CA ASP A 60 28.15 -11.80 6.49
C ASP A 60 26.87 -12.59 6.76
N THR A 61 26.20 -13.13 5.75
CA THR A 61 25.05 -14.00 5.99
C THR A 61 25.12 -15.27 5.14
N GLY A 62 25.18 -16.44 5.78
CA GLY A 62 25.36 -17.76 5.16
C GLY A 62 24.25 -18.22 4.20
N ARG A 63 23.34 -17.33 3.76
CA ARG A 63 22.36 -17.58 2.69
C ARG A 63 22.36 -16.41 1.70
N PRO A 64 22.47 -16.67 0.39
CA PRO A 64 22.34 -15.63 -0.63
C PRO A 64 21.00 -14.90 -0.48
N LYS A 65 21.03 -13.58 -0.38
CA LYS A 65 19.81 -12.75 -0.47
C LYS A 65 19.63 -12.32 -1.91
N HIS A 66 18.38 -12.32 -2.37
CA HIS A 66 18.01 -11.80 -3.68
C HIS A 66 17.53 -10.36 -3.54
N LEU A 67 18.34 -9.42 -4.01
CA LEU A 67 18.05 -8.00 -4.02
C LEU A 67 17.35 -7.64 -5.32
N ASN A 68 16.18 -7.01 -5.20
CA ASN A 68 15.39 -6.56 -6.33
C ASN A 68 15.67 -5.08 -6.59
N PHE A 69 15.88 -4.73 -7.86
CA PHE A 69 16.06 -3.36 -8.32
C PHE A 69 15.06 -3.09 -9.45
N LEU A 70 14.54 -1.87 -9.49
CA LEU A 70 13.68 -1.42 -10.59
C LEU A 70 14.53 -1.29 -11.88
N THR A 71 14.06 -1.85 -12.98
CA THR A 71 14.71 -1.70 -14.30
C THR A 71 14.19 -0.48 -15.03
N ASP A 72 14.84 -0.05 -16.11
CA ASP A 72 14.32 1.03 -16.98
C ASP A 72 12.92 0.71 -17.51
N LYS A 73 12.66 -0.56 -17.84
CA LYS A 73 11.32 -1.05 -18.22
C LYS A 73 10.33 -0.90 -17.06
N GLY A 74 10.77 -1.19 -15.83
CA GLY A 74 9.98 -0.97 -14.61
C GLY A 74 9.70 0.51 -14.35
N GLU A 75 10.67 1.40 -14.58
CA GLU A 75 10.50 2.86 -14.47
C GLU A 75 9.51 3.40 -15.49
N SER A 76 9.61 2.96 -16.76
CA SER A 76 8.64 3.31 -17.79
C SER A 76 7.24 2.84 -17.40
N LYS A 77 7.11 1.59 -16.93
CA LYS A 77 5.82 1.06 -16.48
C LYS A 77 5.26 1.84 -15.29
N LEU A 78 6.11 2.26 -14.34
CA LEU A 78 5.71 3.10 -13.22
C LEU A 78 5.14 4.44 -13.70
N SER A 79 5.80 5.07 -14.67
CA SER A 79 5.31 6.31 -15.29
C SER A 79 3.93 6.12 -15.92
N ASP A 80 3.75 5.07 -16.72
CA ASP A 80 2.46 4.75 -17.37
C ASP A 80 1.36 4.51 -16.35
N LEU A 81 1.66 3.78 -15.27
CA LEU A 81 0.70 3.50 -14.20
C LEU A 81 0.30 4.79 -13.47
N ARG A 82 1.25 5.68 -13.17
CA ARG A 82 0.96 6.98 -12.56
C ARG A 82 0.06 7.83 -13.44
N GLN A 83 0.31 7.88 -14.75
CA GLN A 83 -0.57 8.59 -15.69
C GLN A 83 -1.96 7.96 -15.76
N LYS A 84 -2.04 6.63 -15.87
CA LYS A 84 -3.32 5.91 -15.94
C LYS A 84 -4.17 6.14 -14.69
N VAL A 85 -3.56 6.00 -13.52
CA VAL A 85 -4.24 6.17 -12.23
C VAL A 85 -4.55 7.65 -11.96
N GLY A 86 -3.66 8.57 -12.35
CA GLY A 86 -3.87 10.02 -12.25
C GLY A 86 -5.10 10.48 -13.02
N LYS A 87 -5.32 9.99 -14.24
CA LYS A 87 -6.55 10.28 -15.02
C LYS A 87 -7.84 9.89 -14.28
N ILE A 88 -7.81 8.85 -13.46
CA ILE A 88 -8.96 8.43 -12.66
C ILE A 88 -9.20 9.42 -11.51
N PHE A 89 -8.14 9.89 -10.84
CA PHE A 89 -8.27 10.94 -9.82
C PHE A 89 -8.79 12.26 -10.42
N GLU A 90 -8.28 12.66 -11.58
CA GLU A 90 -8.77 13.84 -12.30
C GLU A 90 -10.25 13.73 -12.67
N PHE A 91 -10.67 12.55 -13.15
CA PHE A 91 -12.09 12.29 -13.41
C PHE A 91 -12.94 12.41 -12.13
N ILE A 92 -12.46 11.86 -11.00
CA ILE A 92 -13.16 11.96 -9.71
C ILE A 92 -13.28 13.43 -9.26
N LYS A 93 -12.19 14.21 -9.34
CA LYS A 93 -12.20 15.65 -9.03
C LYS A 93 -13.23 16.39 -9.86
N HIS A 94 -13.25 16.15 -11.18
CA HIS A 94 -14.18 16.79 -12.09
C HIS A 94 -15.64 16.39 -11.84
N ARG A 95 -15.88 15.12 -11.49
CA ARG A 95 -17.23 14.57 -11.29
C ARG A 95 -17.86 14.98 -9.95
N PHE A 96 -17.04 15.25 -8.93
CA PHE A 96 -17.47 15.54 -7.55
C PHE A 96 -16.81 16.83 -7.01
N PRO A 97 -17.05 17.99 -7.66
CA PRO A 97 -16.40 19.25 -7.30
C PRO A 97 -16.80 19.75 -5.90
N GLU A 98 -17.99 19.39 -5.41
CA GLU A 98 -18.53 19.81 -4.12
C GLU A 98 -17.88 19.12 -2.91
N SER A 99 -17.02 18.12 -3.14
CA SER A 99 -16.35 17.42 -2.04
C SER A 99 -15.40 18.33 -1.25
N GLY A 100 -14.93 19.43 -1.84
CA GLY A 100 -13.96 20.34 -1.20
C GLY A 100 -12.59 19.72 -0.92
N ILE A 101 -12.38 18.45 -1.31
CA ILE A 101 -11.14 17.73 -1.09
C ILE A 101 -10.19 18.01 -2.26
N ASP A 102 -9.22 18.89 -2.05
CA ASP A 102 -8.11 19.03 -2.98
C ASP A 102 -7.08 17.91 -2.76
N ILE A 103 -7.28 16.78 -3.44
CA ILE A 103 -6.32 15.68 -3.40
C ILE A 103 -5.12 16.02 -4.29
N GLU A 104 -3.95 16.24 -3.70
CA GLU A 104 -2.65 16.28 -4.41
C GLU A 104 -2.27 14.88 -4.93
N HIS A 105 -3.07 14.33 -5.84
CA HIS A 105 -2.97 12.94 -6.28
C HIS A 105 -1.64 12.64 -6.99
N GLU A 106 -1.03 13.62 -7.67
CA GLU A 106 0.29 13.45 -8.27
C GLU A 106 1.37 13.17 -7.23
N LYS A 107 1.36 13.95 -6.13
CA LYS A 107 2.28 13.77 -5.02
C LYS A 107 2.04 12.43 -4.35
N PHE A 108 0.78 12.09 -4.12
CA PHE A 108 0.39 10.76 -3.62
C PHE A 108 0.96 9.64 -4.49
N LEU A 109 0.77 9.66 -5.81
CA LEU A 109 1.24 8.59 -6.71
C LEU A 109 2.77 8.53 -6.83
N LYS A 110 3.46 9.65 -6.58
CA LYS A 110 4.93 9.73 -6.51
C LYS A 110 5.48 9.16 -5.22
N GLU A 111 4.87 9.47 -4.08
CA GLU A 111 5.37 9.15 -2.73
C GLU A 111 4.78 7.89 -2.12
N ALA A 112 3.69 7.34 -2.66
CA ALA A 112 3.01 6.21 -2.04
C ALA A 112 3.85 4.93 -2.11
N THR A 113 4.31 4.47 -0.96
CA THR A 113 5.03 3.20 -0.76
C THR A 113 4.23 2.26 0.12
N PHE A 114 4.68 1.01 0.25
CA PHE A 114 4.09 0.08 1.21
C PHE A 114 4.29 0.51 2.66
N SER A 115 5.36 1.26 2.99
CA SER A 115 5.63 1.66 4.36
C SER A 115 4.53 2.54 4.93
N VAL A 116 4.04 3.50 4.15
CA VAL A 116 2.91 4.39 4.52
C VAL A 116 1.68 3.59 4.94
N TRP A 117 1.36 2.53 4.19
CA TRP A 117 0.16 1.74 4.43
C TRP A 117 0.32 0.71 5.55
N SER A 118 1.55 0.38 5.91
CA SER A 118 1.84 -0.63 6.92
C SER A 118 1.73 -0.12 8.35
N SER A 119 2.11 1.14 8.57
CA SER A 119 1.93 1.84 9.83
C SER A 119 1.60 3.30 9.55
N PRO A 120 0.36 3.60 9.13
CA PRO A 120 -0.05 4.95 8.78
C PRO A 120 0.07 5.90 9.98
N VAL A 121 -0.11 5.39 11.20
CA VAL A 121 0.09 6.16 12.43
C VAL A 121 1.56 6.57 12.58
N GLU A 122 2.50 5.62 12.52
CA GLU A 122 3.93 5.95 12.62
C GLU A 122 4.39 6.91 11.53
N TYR A 123 3.87 6.74 10.31
CA TYR A 123 4.17 7.64 9.19
C TYR A 123 3.78 9.09 9.50
N ILE A 124 2.58 9.34 10.03
CA ILE A 124 2.14 10.68 10.43
C ILE A 124 3.01 11.22 11.58
N MET A 125 3.36 10.37 12.55
CA MET A 125 4.20 10.78 13.68
C MET A 125 5.59 11.24 13.25
N GLN A 126 6.18 10.63 12.22
CA GLN A 126 7.51 10.96 11.68
C GLN A 126 7.53 12.20 10.78
N LYS A 127 6.38 12.66 10.29
CA LYS A 127 6.33 13.85 9.40
C LYS A 127 6.72 15.12 10.14
N ASN A 128 7.44 16.01 9.45
CA ASN A 128 7.74 17.35 9.94
C ASN A 128 6.59 18.31 9.62
N ILE A 129 5.46 18.11 10.31
CA ILE A 129 4.24 18.94 10.23
C ILE A 129 3.81 19.38 11.64
N PRO A 130 3.02 20.46 11.79
CA PRO A 130 2.52 20.92 13.08
C PRO A 130 1.79 19.84 13.88
N ILE A 131 1.88 19.93 15.23
CA ILE A 131 1.23 18.95 16.14
C ILE A 131 -0.28 18.92 15.95
N GLU A 132 -0.91 20.08 15.76
CA GLU A 132 -2.35 20.20 15.50
C GLU A 132 -2.76 19.46 14.22
N GLU A 133 -1.96 19.55 13.16
CA GLU A 133 -2.20 18.82 11.91
C GLU A 133 -2.07 17.31 12.12
N LYS A 134 -1.06 16.84 12.87
CA LYS A 134 -0.95 15.42 13.24
C LYS A 134 -2.17 14.93 14.01
N LEU A 135 -2.61 15.70 15.01
CA LEU A 135 -3.79 15.36 15.81
C LEU A 135 -5.04 15.25 14.94
N ASN A 136 -5.29 16.24 14.08
CA ASN A 136 -6.43 16.22 13.17
C ASN A 136 -6.43 14.99 12.27
N VAL A 137 -5.29 14.65 11.66
CA VAL A 137 -5.18 13.44 10.81
C VAL A 137 -5.45 12.17 11.62
N LEU A 138 -4.89 12.05 12.82
CA LEU A 138 -5.12 10.88 13.68
C LEU A 138 -6.58 10.77 14.14
N THR A 139 -7.25 11.89 14.42
CA THR A 139 -8.68 11.93 14.74
C THR A 139 -9.52 11.41 13.57
N TYR A 140 -9.29 11.88 12.35
CA TYR A 140 -10.01 11.37 11.18
C TYR A 140 -9.78 9.87 10.96
N MET A 141 -8.53 9.39 11.15
CA MET A 141 -8.22 7.96 11.07
C MET A 141 -8.96 7.15 12.13
N GLU A 142 -9.07 7.66 13.35
CA GLU A 142 -9.82 7.02 14.44
C GLU A 142 -11.32 6.94 14.11
N GLU A 143 -11.91 8.02 13.60
CA GLU A 143 -13.31 8.08 13.19
C GLU A 143 -13.64 7.04 12.11
N ASP A 144 -12.80 6.93 11.07
CA ASP A 144 -12.94 5.94 10.01
C ASP A 144 -12.92 4.50 10.55
N VAL A 145 -11.97 4.20 11.44
CA VAL A 145 -11.86 2.88 12.08
C VAL A 145 -13.10 2.60 12.94
N ASN A 146 -13.57 3.59 13.69
CA ASN A 146 -14.77 3.46 14.53
C ASN A 146 -16.02 3.18 13.69
N GLU A 147 -16.18 3.82 12.54
CA GLU A 147 -17.29 3.56 11.62
C GLU A 147 -17.24 2.15 11.03
N ILE A 148 -16.05 1.67 10.66
CA ILE A 148 -15.86 0.27 10.22
C ILE A 148 -16.19 -0.70 11.35
N LEU A 149 -15.69 -0.46 12.57
CA LEU A 149 -15.98 -1.28 13.75
C LEU A 149 -17.47 -1.33 14.06
N ARG A 150 -18.18 -0.20 13.91
CA ARG A 150 -19.62 -0.12 14.08
C ARG A 150 -20.35 -1.03 13.09
N LYS A 151 -19.98 -1.02 11.81
CA LYS A 151 -20.53 -1.91 10.78
C LYS A 151 -20.29 -3.39 11.12
N ILE A 152 -19.06 -3.74 11.51
CA ILE A 152 -18.71 -5.11 11.93
C ILE A 152 -19.55 -5.55 13.12
N ARG A 153 -19.67 -4.72 14.17
CA ARG A 153 -20.46 -5.00 15.36
C ARG A 153 -21.93 -5.26 15.01
N LYS A 154 -22.50 -4.47 14.10
CA LYS A 154 -23.87 -4.65 13.59
C LYS A 154 -24.08 -6.02 12.95
N GLU A 155 -23.17 -6.44 12.06
CA GLU A 155 -23.26 -7.74 11.40
C GLU A 155 -23.05 -8.91 12.39
N LYS A 156 -22.12 -8.77 13.36
CA LYS A 156 -21.96 -9.78 14.44
C LYS A 156 -23.24 -9.97 15.26
N VAL A 157 -23.96 -8.89 15.55
CA VAL A 157 -25.24 -8.96 16.29
C VAL A 157 -26.29 -9.70 15.45
N LYS A 158 -26.42 -9.42 14.15
CA LYS A 158 -27.35 -10.13 13.26
C LYS A 158 -27.05 -11.62 13.21
N LEU A 159 -25.78 -11.99 13.03
CA LEU A 159 -25.35 -13.39 12.98
C LEU A 159 -25.66 -14.14 14.29
N ARG A 160 -25.45 -13.49 15.44
CA ARG A 160 -25.81 -14.07 16.74
C ARG A 160 -27.31 -14.35 16.87
N LYS A 161 -28.17 -13.40 16.43
CA LYS A 161 -29.63 -13.59 16.44
C LYS A 161 -30.07 -14.75 15.56
N LEU A 162 -29.50 -14.85 14.34
CA LEU A 162 -29.79 -15.96 13.42
C LEU A 162 -29.35 -17.32 13.98
N ASN A 163 -28.22 -17.35 14.71
CA ASN A 163 -27.73 -18.58 15.33
C ASN A 163 -28.65 -19.05 16.47
N ILE A 164 -29.18 -18.11 17.27
CA ILE A 164 -30.15 -18.40 18.34
C ILE A 164 -31.45 -18.98 17.74
N MET A 165 -31.98 -18.36 16.68
CA MET A 165 -33.20 -18.84 16.02
C MET A 165 -33.03 -20.22 15.35
N LYS A 166 -31.80 -20.58 14.94
CA LYS A 166 -31.50 -21.92 14.40
C LYS A 166 -31.33 -23.00 15.47
N SER A 167 -31.02 -22.63 16.71
CA SER A 167 -30.91 -23.56 17.83
C SER A 167 -32.25 -23.81 18.55
N GLU A 168 -33.30 -23.07 18.20
CA GLU A 168 -34.66 -23.18 18.76
C GLU A 168 -35.64 -23.93 17.82
N VAL A 169 -35.16 -24.41 16.67
CA VAL A 169 -35.90 -25.26 15.69
C VAL A 169 -35.25 -26.62 15.64
#